data_AF-A0A8H2ZVL4-F1
#
_entry.id   AF-A0A8H2ZVL4-F1
#
_cell.length_a   1.000
_cell.length_b   1.000
_cell.length_c   1.000
_cell.angle_alpha   90.00
_cell.angle_beta   90.00
_cell.angle_gamma   90.00
#
_symmetry.space_group_name_H-M   'P 1'
#
loop_
_entity.id
_entity.type
_entity.pdbx_description
1 polymer ?
#
loop_
_entity_poly.entity_id
_entity_poly.type
_entity_poly.pdbx_seq_one_letter_code
_entity_poly.pdbx_strand_id
1 'polypeptide(L)'
;MNLTSTTINMNLIEYFILKCNIPPQSIIIISHYTIQIKMYKYTIGKLRTEYPDHDFTKVHIHTTDSIQEGSADIVFEDPIRTQSPGFTNDPGRNSVMLTHTTSFQIITTNSRDIQCPGRDQPIIRQAFDAAKRSKACIRIARDMEEHEKLLCHRYVETQGARIDGVITLR
;
A
#
# COMPACT_ATOMS: atom_id res chain seq x y z
N MET A 1 6.43 5.19 10.50
CA MET A 1 5.10 5.37 9.90
C MET A 1 5.28 6.04 8.56
N ASN A 2 4.68 5.54 7.49
CA ASN A 2 4.82 6.11 6.15
C ASN A 2 3.50 6.74 5.72
N LEU A 3 3.31 8.01 6.08
CA LEU A 3 2.05 8.71 5.84
C LEU A 3 1.74 8.83 4.34
N THR A 4 2.75 8.96 3.50
CA THR A 4 2.55 9.08 2.06
C THR A 4 2.09 7.78 1.42
N SER A 5 2.61 6.63 1.84
CA SER A 5 2.03 5.34 1.41
C SER A 5 0.56 5.23 1.78
N THR A 6 0.20 5.65 3.00
CA THR A 6 -1.21 5.72 3.42
C THR A 6 -2.01 6.66 2.51
N THR A 7 -1.49 7.86 2.22
CA THR A 7 -2.16 8.84 1.36
C THR A 7 -2.46 8.28 -0.03
N ILE A 8 -1.46 7.69 -0.69
CA ILE A 8 -1.62 7.10 -2.03
C ILE A 8 -2.62 5.96 -1.98
N ASN A 9 -2.44 5.01 -1.05
CA ASN A 9 -3.31 3.84 -0.94
C ASN A 9 -4.76 4.24 -0.65
N MET A 10 -4.98 5.21 0.24
CA MET A 10 -6.34 5.66 0.57
C MET A 10 -7.02 6.39 -0.58
N ASN A 11 -6.29 7.21 -1.34
CA ASN A 11 -6.82 7.83 -2.56
C ASN A 11 -7.25 6.78 -3.59
N LEU A 12 -6.45 5.71 -3.78
CA LEU A 12 -6.78 4.62 -4.72
C LEU A 12 -7.96 3.78 -4.23
N ILE A 13 -8.01 3.43 -2.94
CA ILE A 13 -9.12 2.69 -2.35
C ILE A 13 -10.42 3.48 -2.47
N GLU A 14 -10.39 4.77 -2.15
CA GLU A 14 -11.52 5.67 -2.32
C GLU A 14 -11.97 5.72 -3.78
N TYR A 15 -11.04 5.86 -4.73
CA TYR A 15 -11.36 5.84 -6.15
C TYR A 15 -12.00 4.51 -6.61
N PHE A 16 -11.45 3.36 -6.18
CA PHE A 16 -11.99 2.05 -6.54
C PHE A 16 -13.40 1.85 -6.01
N ILE A 17 -13.67 2.23 -4.76
CA ILE A 17 -15.00 2.08 -4.16
C ILE A 17 -15.98 3.07 -4.79
N LEU A 18 -15.64 4.37 -4.84
CA LEU A 18 -16.58 5.42 -5.23
C LEU A 18 -16.79 5.55 -6.74
N LYS A 19 -15.76 5.27 -7.53
CA LYS A 19 -15.78 5.52 -8.99
C LYS A 19 -15.80 4.24 -9.80
N CYS A 20 -15.16 3.18 -9.31
CA CYS A 20 -15.14 1.89 -10.01
C CYS A 20 -16.20 0.91 -9.49
N ASN A 21 -16.96 1.28 -8.45
CA ASN A 21 -17.96 0.43 -7.79
C ASN A 21 -17.39 -0.91 -7.31
N ILE A 22 -16.12 -0.93 -6.89
CA ILE A 22 -15.52 -2.12 -6.30
C ILE A 22 -16.11 -2.31 -4.89
N PRO A 23 -16.64 -3.50 -4.57
CA PRO A 23 -17.14 -3.79 -3.23
C PRO A 23 -16.01 -3.66 -2.19
N PRO A 24 -16.20 -2.94 -1.07
CA PRO A 24 -15.13 -2.74 -0.09
C PRO A 24 -14.58 -4.06 0.50
N GLN A 25 -15.41 -5.11 0.61
CA GLN A 25 -14.98 -6.43 1.07
C GLN A 25 -14.03 -7.18 0.11
N SER A 26 -13.93 -6.75 -1.15
CA SER A 26 -12.97 -7.29 -2.13
C SER A 26 -11.56 -6.70 -1.96
N ILE A 27 -11.36 -5.80 -1.00
CA ILE A 27 -10.10 -5.09 -0.77
C ILE A 27 -9.50 -5.51 0.58
N ILE A 28 -8.23 -5.91 0.54
CA ILE A 28 -7.39 -6.12 1.74
C ILE A 28 -6.25 -5.11 1.74
N ILE A 29 -5.95 -4.53 2.90
CA ILE A 29 -4.71 -3.78 3.17
C ILE A 29 -3.84 -4.61 4.11
N ILE A 30 -2.59 -4.86 3.71
CA ILE A 30 -1.58 -5.58 4.50
C ILE A 30 -0.39 -4.67 4.77
N SER A 31 0.04 -4.59 6.03
CA SER A 31 1.30 -3.94 6.39
C SER A 31 2.04 -4.70 7.49
N HIS A 32 3.37 -4.59 7.56
CA HIS A 32 4.12 -5.22 8.65
C HIS A 32 3.94 -4.52 10.01
N TYR A 33 3.51 -3.25 10.04
CA TYR A 33 3.58 -2.42 11.24
C TYR A 33 2.22 -1.97 11.75
N THR A 34 1.92 -2.29 13.02
CA THR A 34 0.66 -1.94 13.70
C THR A 34 0.35 -0.45 13.67
N ILE A 35 1.37 0.42 13.74
CA ILE A 35 1.15 1.88 13.68
C ILE A 35 0.55 2.30 12.34
N GLN A 36 0.94 1.64 11.24
CA GLN A 36 0.37 1.92 9.92
C GLN A 36 -1.07 1.42 9.82
N ILE A 37 -1.33 0.23 10.35
CA ILE A 37 -2.70 -0.32 10.43
C ILE A 37 -3.63 0.64 11.18
N LYS A 38 -3.15 1.28 12.26
CA LYS A 38 -3.93 2.30 12.97
C LYS A 38 -4.27 3.51 12.07
N MET A 39 -3.34 3.96 11.23
CA MET A 39 -3.60 5.06 10.28
C MET A 39 -4.63 4.68 9.23
N TYR A 40 -4.55 3.47 8.67
CA TYR A 40 -5.57 2.97 7.73
C TYR A 40 -6.96 2.90 8.39
N LYS A 41 -7.05 2.32 9.59
CA LYS A 41 -8.31 2.23 10.35
C LYS A 41 -8.89 3.61 10.68
N TYR A 42 -8.04 4.56 11.09
CA TYR A 42 -8.47 5.94 11.33
C TYR A 42 -9.07 6.57 10.06
N THR A 43 -8.37 6.43 8.93
CA THR A 43 -8.79 7.04 7.67
C THR A 43 -10.08 6.43 7.14
N ILE A 44 -10.20 5.10 7.19
CA ILE A 44 -11.45 4.38 6.87
C ILE A 44 -12.60 4.82 7.78
N GLY A 45 -12.34 5.04 9.08
CA GLY A 45 -13.34 5.56 10.01
C GLY A 45 -13.87 6.94 9.60
N LYS A 46 -13.00 7.83 9.10
CA LYS A 46 -13.40 9.14 8.56
C LYS A 46 -14.20 9.02 7.26
N LEU A 47 -13.74 8.18 6.33
CA LEU A 47 -14.45 7.92 5.07
C LEU A 47 -15.84 7.32 5.29
N ARG A 48 -16.00 6.44 6.27
CA ARG A 48 -17.32 5.91 6.66
C ARG A 48 -18.28 7.03 7.08
N THR A 49 -17.81 8.02 7.83
CA THR A 49 -18.66 9.14 8.27
C THR A 49 -19.07 10.02 7.10
N GLU A 50 -18.17 10.23 6.14
CA GLU A 50 -18.43 11.06 4.96
C GLU A 50 -19.28 10.36 3.90
N TYR A 51 -19.09 9.04 3.72
CA TYR A 51 -19.77 8.21 2.74
C TYR A 51 -20.46 7.01 3.41
N PRO A 52 -21.56 7.24 4.16
CA PRO A 52 -22.24 6.19 4.91
C PRO A 52 -22.78 5.06 4.01
N ASP A 53 -23.12 5.36 2.76
CA ASP A 53 -23.73 4.41 1.82
C ASP A 53 -22.72 3.47 1.13
N HIS A 54 -21.42 3.70 1.33
CA HIS A 54 -20.36 2.94 0.66
C HIS A 54 -19.61 1.97 1.57
N ASP A 55 -20.02 1.86 2.84
CA ASP A 55 -19.58 0.87 3.83
C ASP A 55 -18.08 0.54 3.81
N PHE A 56 -17.25 1.59 3.86
CA PHE A 56 -15.79 1.48 3.93
C PHE A 56 -15.28 0.58 5.08
N THR A 57 -16.12 0.28 6.08
CA THR A 57 -15.75 -0.59 7.20
C THR A 57 -15.51 -2.04 6.81
N LYS A 58 -16.00 -2.45 5.64
CA LYS A 58 -15.76 -3.77 5.07
C LYS A 58 -14.39 -3.94 4.42
N VAL A 59 -13.61 -2.87 4.26
CA VAL A 59 -12.19 -3.00 3.85
C VAL A 59 -11.43 -3.75 4.95
N HIS A 60 -10.83 -4.87 4.57
CA HIS A 60 -10.07 -5.72 5.48
C HIS A 60 -8.68 -5.11 5.71
N ILE A 61 -8.24 -4.99 6.97
CA ILE A 61 -6.96 -4.34 7.33
C ILE A 61 -6.21 -5.22 8.33
N HIS A 62 -5.08 -5.77 7.90
CA HIS A 62 -4.33 -6.78 8.64
C HIS A 62 -2.84 -6.44 8.75
N THR A 63 -2.22 -6.79 9.88
CA THR A 63 -0.78 -7.02 9.87
C THR A 63 -0.48 -8.35 9.18
N THR A 64 0.73 -8.50 8.62
CA THR A 64 1.19 -9.77 8.03
C THR A 64 1.05 -10.96 9.00
N ASP A 65 1.24 -10.74 10.30
CA ASP A 65 1.14 -11.81 11.30
C ASP A 65 -0.33 -12.12 11.68
N SER A 66 -1.26 -11.22 11.34
CA SER A 66 -2.69 -11.34 11.69
C SER A 66 -3.58 -11.79 10.54
N ILE A 67 -3.06 -11.82 9.31
CA ILE A 67 -3.80 -12.35 8.18
C ILE A 67 -3.71 -13.88 8.24
N GLN A 68 -4.78 -14.50 8.76
CA GLN A 68 -4.97 -15.94 8.73
C GLN A 68 -5.85 -16.22 7.52
N GLU A 69 -5.37 -17.10 6.62
CA GLU A 69 -6.12 -17.71 5.51
C GLU A 69 -7.22 -16.84 4.88
N GLY A 70 -6.95 -16.30 3.69
CA GLY A 70 -7.94 -15.52 2.95
C GLY A 70 -7.31 -14.95 1.69
N SER A 71 -8.10 -14.82 0.65
CA SER A 71 -7.69 -14.18 -0.60
C SER A 71 -8.70 -13.10 -0.96
N ALA A 72 -8.24 -12.01 -1.53
CA ALA A 72 -9.10 -10.94 -2.02
C ALA A 72 -8.73 -10.55 -3.44
N ASP A 73 -9.68 -9.91 -4.12
CA ASP A 73 -9.50 -9.47 -5.50
C ASP A 73 -8.37 -8.45 -5.60
N ILE A 74 -8.35 -7.50 -4.65
CA ILE A 74 -7.39 -6.40 -4.63
C ILE A 74 -6.65 -6.38 -3.28
N VAL A 75 -5.33 -6.47 -3.33
CA VAL A 75 -4.48 -6.38 -2.14
C VAL A 75 -3.58 -5.15 -2.23
N PHE A 76 -3.68 -4.27 -1.23
CA PHE A 76 -2.76 -3.18 -1.00
C PHE A 76 -1.70 -3.59 0.00
N GLU A 77 -0.45 -3.64 -0.44
CA GLU A 77 0.71 -3.92 0.39
C GLU A 77 1.45 -2.64 0.73
N ASP A 78 1.67 -2.44 2.02
CA ASP A 78 2.49 -1.35 2.54
C ASP A 78 3.63 -1.95 3.37
N PRO A 79 4.72 -2.37 2.71
CA PRO A 79 5.83 -3.04 3.38
C PRO A 79 6.56 -2.13 4.37
N ILE A 80 6.46 -0.79 4.22
CA ILE A 80 7.09 0.25 5.06
C ILE A 80 8.52 -0.11 5.44
N ARG A 81 9.51 0.51 4.80
CA ARG A 81 10.86 0.35 5.31
C ARG A 81 11.16 1.31 6.47
N THR A 82 11.76 0.77 7.51
CA THR A 82 12.49 1.54 8.53
C THR A 82 13.97 1.65 8.13
N GLN A 83 14.78 2.45 8.84
CA GLN A 83 16.21 2.61 8.52
C GLN A 83 17.04 1.30 8.59
N SER A 84 16.47 0.21 9.11
CA SER A 84 17.02 -1.15 9.12
C SER A 84 16.10 -2.15 8.38
N PRO A 85 16.63 -3.28 7.86
CA PRO A 85 15.89 -4.22 7.00
C PRO A 85 14.65 -4.85 7.65
N GLY A 86 14.64 -5.02 8.98
CA GLY A 86 13.47 -5.46 9.75
C GLY A 86 12.66 -6.59 9.10
N PHE A 87 11.33 -6.46 9.12
CA PHE A 87 10.41 -7.44 8.51
C PHE A 87 10.47 -7.50 6.97
N THR A 88 11.02 -6.48 6.32
CA THR A 88 11.11 -6.43 4.84
C THR A 88 12.17 -7.40 4.27
N ASN A 89 13.01 -7.99 5.14
CA ASN A 89 13.99 -9.01 4.76
C ASN A 89 13.60 -10.43 5.21
N ASP A 90 12.41 -10.61 5.78
CA ASP A 90 11.90 -11.93 6.18
C ASP A 90 11.18 -12.59 4.98
N PRO A 91 11.70 -13.70 4.44
CA PRO A 91 11.10 -14.35 3.26
C PRO A 91 9.71 -14.92 3.53
N GLY A 92 9.44 -15.42 4.73
CA GLY A 92 8.14 -15.95 5.09
C GLY A 92 7.08 -14.84 5.09
N ARG A 93 7.39 -13.72 5.74
CA ARG A 93 6.49 -12.56 5.80
C ARG A 93 6.21 -11.95 4.43
N ASN A 94 7.22 -11.84 3.57
CA ASN A 94 7.04 -11.35 2.20
C ASN A 94 6.23 -12.34 1.35
N SER A 95 6.46 -13.65 1.50
CA SER A 95 5.68 -14.67 0.77
C SER A 95 4.21 -14.64 1.15
N VAL A 96 3.90 -14.48 2.45
CA VAL A 96 2.52 -14.33 2.92
C VAL A 96 1.89 -13.11 2.25
N MET A 97 2.53 -11.94 2.38
CA MET A 97 2.02 -10.68 1.79
C MET A 97 1.65 -10.85 0.29
N LEU A 98 2.55 -11.41 -0.50
CA LEU A 98 2.46 -11.49 -1.97
C LEU A 98 1.48 -12.53 -2.53
N THR A 99 0.87 -13.36 -1.67
CA THR A 99 0.06 -14.53 -2.12
C THR A 99 -1.44 -14.42 -1.82
N HIS A 100 -1.90 -13.30 -1.26
CA HIS A 100 -3.32 -13.10 -0.91
C HIS A 100 -4.20 -12.54 -2.05
N THR A 101 -3.65 -12.31 -3.23
CA THR A 101 -4.36 -11.66 -4.35
C THR A 101 -4.94 -12.66 -5.34
N THR A 102 -6.20 -12.48 -5.77
CA THR A 102 -6.80 -13.25 -6.87
C THR A 102 -6.83 -12.49 -8.20
N SER A 103 -6.91 -11.15 -8.19
CA SER A 103 -6.96 -10.34 -9.42
C SER A 103 -5.69 -9.50 -9.62
N PHE A 104 -5.47 -8.47 -8.81
CA PHE A 104 -4.25 -7.66 -8.90
C PHE A 104 -3.83 -7.09 -7.55
N GLN A 105 -2.53 -6.87 -7.44
CA GLN A 105 -1.90 -6.34 -6.24
C GLN A 105 -1.44 -4.91 -6.48
N ILE A 106 -1.36 -4.11 -5.42
CA ILE A 106 -0.73 -2.80 -5.41
C ILE A 106 0.23 -2.77 -4.24
N ILE A 107 1.52 -2.66 -4.55
CA ILE A 107 2.57 -2.45 -3.55
C ILE A 107 2.84 -0.95 -3.52
N THR A 108 2.96 -0.32 -2.35
CA THR A 108 3.34 1.10 -2.26
C THR A 108 4.53 1.27 -1.34
N THR A 109 5.61 1.84 -1.88
CA THR A 109 6.90 1.94 -1.19
C THR A 109 7.70 3.10 -1.76
N ASN A 110 8.69 3.57 -1.00
CA ASN A 110 9.61 4.62 -1.42
C ASN A 110 10.81 3.98 -2.13
N SER A 111 11.02 4.32 -3.40
CA SER A 111 12.08 3.73 -4.22
C SER A 111 13.48 3.82 -3.59
N ARG A 112 13.79 4.89 -2.85
CA ARG A 112 15.08 5.10 -2.16
C ARG A 112 15.29 4.08 -1.05
N ASP A 113 14.21 3.74 -0.38
CA ASP A 113 14.20 2.75 0.68
C ASP A 113 14.39 1.34 0.12
N ILE A 114 14.41 1.12 -1.19
CA ILE A 114 14.68 -0.22 -1.75
C ILE A 114 16.07 -0.31 -2.41
N GLN A 115 16.88 0.75 -2.31
CA GLN A 115 18.21 0.84 -2.93
C GLN A 115 19.33 0.47 -1.96
N CYS A 116 19.22 -0.69 -1.29
CA CYS A 116 20.36 -1.25 -0.55
C CYS A 116 21.16 -2.23 -1.41
N PRO A 117 22.46 -1.98 -1.64
CA PRO A 117 23.32 -2.92 -2.35
C PRO A 117 23.71 -4.10 -1.45
N GLY A 118 23.96 -5.26 -2.07
CA GLY A 118 24.59 -6.42 -1.41
C GLY A 118 23.62 -7.37 -0.70
N ARG A 119 24.10 -8.05 0.35
CA ARG A 119 23.38 -9.14 1.06
C ARG A 119 22.16 -8.67 1.86
N ASP A 120 22.02 -7.36 2.07
CA ASP A 120 20.91 -6.73 2.80
C ASP A 120 19.80 -6.20 1.86
N GLN A 121 19.82 -6.62 0.59
CA GLN A 121 18.81 -6.21 -0.38
C GLN A 121 17.43 -6.78 0.04
N PRO A 122 16.43 -5.91 0.27
CA PRO A 122 15.11 -6.37 0.68
C PRO A 122 14.48 -7.31 -0.35
N ILE A 123 13.76 -8.33 0.09
CA ILE A 123 13.10 -9.29 -0.81
C ILE A 123 12.09 -8.59 -1.73
N ILE A 124 11.40 -7.57 -1.23
CA ILE A 124 10.48 -6.73 -2.00
C ILE A 124 11.18 -6.03 -3.19
N ARG A 125 12.50 -5.89 -3.18
CA ARG A 125 13.26 -5.34 -4.30
C ARG A 125 13.17 -6.22 -5.55
N GLN A 126 13.11 -7.54 -5.38
CA GLN A 126 12.99 -8.45 -6.52
C GLN A 126 11.62 -8.29 -7.20
N ALA A 127 10.56 -8.13 -6.40
CA ALA A 127 9.22 -7.81 -6.92
C ALA A 127 9.22 -6.47 -7.66
N PHE A 128 9.88 -5.44 -7.10
CA PHE A 128 10.04 -4.15 -7.73
C PHE A 128 10.82 -4.21 -9.06
N ASP A 129 11.95 -4.92 -9.09
CA ASP A 129 12.75 -5.06 -10.30
C ASP A 129 11.98 -5.84 -11.39
N ALA A 130 11.16 -6.82 -10.98
CA ALA A 130 10.24 -7.52 -11.89
C ALA A 130 9.16 -6.57 -12.45
N ALA A 131 8.52 -5.78 -11.60
CA ALA A 131 7.52 -4.76 -11.98
C ALA A 131 8.10 -3.71 -12.94
N LYS A 132 9.33 -3.27 -12.69
CA LYS A 132 10.04 -2.33 -13.55
C LYS A 132 10.32 -2.94 -14.92
N ARG A 133 10.73 -4.21 -14.98
CA ARG A 133 10.93 -4.93 -16.25
C ARG A 133 9.62 -5.12 -17.03
N SER A 134 8.51 -5.34 -16.34
CA SER A 134 7.18 -5.48 -16.97
C SER A 134 6.49 -4.15 -17.30
N LYS A 135 7.14 -3.00 -17.03
CA LYS A 135 6.54 -1.66 -17.15
C LYS A 135 5.29 -1.46 -16.28
N ALA A 136 5.13 -2.27 -15.23
CA ALA A 136 4.03 -2.18 -14.29
C ALA A 136 4.33 -1.25 -13.09
N CYS A 137 5.50 -0.59 -13.09
CA CYS A 137 5.98 0.32 -12.06
C CYS A 137 5.64 1.78 -12.39
N ILE A 138 4.73 2.39 -11.64
CA ILE A 138 4.35 3.80 -11.82
C ILE A 138 5.02 4.66 -10.76
N ARG A 139 5.85 5.63 -11.16
CA ARG A 139 6.44 6.61 -10.23
C ARG A 139 5.43 7.70 -9.89
N ILE A 140 5.18 7.94 -8.60
CA ILE A 140 4.38 9.08 -8.10
C ILE A 140 5.32 10.03 -7.40
N ALA A 141 5.42 11.30 -7.83
CA ALA A 141 6.25 12.34 -7.23
C ALA A 141 5.60 13.73 -7.36
N ARG A 142 6.01 14.69 -6.51
CA ARG A 142 5.43 16.07 -6.47
C ARG A 142 5.65 16.87 -7.76
N ASP A 143 6.66 16.52 -8.53
CA ASP A 143 6.99 17.14 -9.82
C ASP A 143 6.20 16.52 -10.99
N MET A 144 5.23 15.64 -10.71
CA MET A 144 4.35 15.01 -11.71
C MET A 144 2.91 15.52 -11.54
N GLU A 145 2.54 16.50 -12.36
CA GLU A 145 1.23 17.18 -12.32
C GLU A 145 0.04 16.20 -12.35
N GLU A 146 0.15 15.11 -13.12
CA GLU A 146 -0.88 14.08 -13.24
C GLU A 146 -1.09 13.25 -11.96
N HIS A 147 -0.10 13.20 -11.07
CA HIS A 147 -0.11 12.32 -9.89
C HIS A 147 0.04 13.06 -8.56
N GLU A 148 0.22 14.38 -8.59
CA GLU A 148 0.38 15.21 -7.39
C GLU A 148 -0.84 15.08 -6.46
N LYS A 149 -2.04 14.96 -7.01
CA LYS A 149 -3.28 14.77 -6.23
C LYS A 149 -3.25 13.49 -5.39
N LEU A 150 -2.54 12.45 -5.83
CA LEU A 150 -2.40 11.20 -5.06
C LEU A 150 -1.51 11.37 -3.81
N LEU A 151 -0.74 12.46 -3.72
CA LEU A 151 0.14 12.77 -2.58
C LEU A 151 -0.55 13.58 -1.48
N CYS A 152 -1.82 13.92 -1.66
CA CYS A 152 -2.65 14.62 -0.68
C CYS A 152 -3.94 13.83 -0.44
N HIS A 153 -4.26 13.55 0.82
CA HIS A 153 -5.54 12.96 1.20
C HIS A 153 -6.04 13.71 2.43
N ARG A 154 -7.30 14.15 2.39
CA ARG A 154 -7.87 15.08 3.40
C ARG A 154 -7.79 14.60 4.85
N TYR A 155 -7.66 13.29 5.06
CA TYR A 155 -7.55 12.68 6.39
C TYR A 155 -6.15 12.15 6.73
N VAL A 156 -5.16 12.39 5.88
CA VAL A 156 -3.76 11.98 6.08
C VAL A 156 -2.85 13.18 5.84
N GLU A 157 -2.40 13.83 6.91
CA GLU A 157 -1.50 14.98 6.83
C GLU A 157 -0.05 14.54 6.57
N THR A 158 0.45 14.73 5.36
CA THR A 158 1.85 14.45 5.00
C THR A 158 2.69 15.72 5.10
N GLN A 159 3.54 15.86 6.12
CA GLN A 159 4.57 16.90 6.11
C GLN A 159 5.68 16.55 5.12
N GLY A 160 5.77 17.30 4.01
CA GLY A 160 7.02 17.52 3.26
C GLY A 160 7.72 16.35 2.56
N ALA A 161 7.23 15.10 2.63
CA ALA A 161 7.97 13.97 2.06
C ALA A 161 7.93 13.96 0.51
N ARG A 162 9.12 13.86 -0.10
CA ARG A 162 9.32 13.51 -1.52
C ARG A 162 9.43 12.00 -1.59
N ILE A 163 8.44 11.34 -2.17
CA ILE A 163 8.42 9.89 -2.34
C ILE A 163 8.27 9.61 -3.81
N ASP A 164 8.98 8.58 -4.26
CA ASP A 164 8.71 7.88 -5.50
C ASP A 164 7.83 6.68 -5.11
N GLY A 165 6.52 6.83 -5.20
CA GLY A 165 5.60 5.70 -5.02
C GLY A 165 5.74 4.77 -6.23
N VAL A 166 5.72 3.46 -6.04
CA VAL A 166 5.70 2.50 -7.15
C VAL A 166 4.54 1.55 -7.00
N ILE A 167 3.45 1.84 -7.71
CA ILE A 167 2.37 0.89 -7.92
C ILE A 167 2.96 -0.22 -8.78
N THR A 168 2.85 -1.46 -8.33
CA THR A 168 3.16 -2.66 -9.11
C THR A 168 1.87 -3.39 -9.35
N LEU A 169 1.44 -3.52 -10.60
CA LEU A 169 0.34 -4.39 -11.01
C LEU A 169 0.92 -5.73 -11.45
N ARG A 170 0.36 -6.84 -10.96
CA ARG A 170 0.77 -8.19 -11.37
C ARG A 170 -0.14 -8.72 -12.45
#